data_AF-A0A952TUE7-F1
#
_entry.id   AF-A0A952TUE7-F1
#
_cell.length_a   1.000
_cell.length_b   1.000
_cell.length_c   1.000
_cell.angle_alpha   90.00
_cell.angle_beta   90.00
_cell.angle_gamma   90.00
#
_symmetry.space_group_name_H-M   'P 1'
#
loop_
_entity.id
_entity.type
_entity.pdbx_description
1 polymer ?
#
loop_
_entity_poly.entity_id
_entity_poly.type
_entity_poly.pdbx_seq_one_letter_code
_entity_poly.pdbx_strand_id
1 'polypeptide(L)'
;MIFEKLEGLPQDRSLKAQPSLVRRWKELLADYTNEALHQNFLNACREQDALEYARVQYKDLKRLQGHDEIADRMLHRISAISEVAQTTVLAQSAPEPLSRWELSRRVLIFLPYLVGIGLVIWGASRMGQRNMIGAGIAVLLLSYGLLPEARQLTIQFLKPKRKSS
;
A
#
# COMPACT_ATOMS: atom_id res chain seq x y z
N MET A 1 -9.80 -33.57 28.10
CA MET A 1 -10.73 -33.25 26.99
C MET A 1 -10.99 -31.73 26.98
N ILE A 2 -10.14 -30.94 26.32
CA ILE A 2 -10.28 -29.47 26.20
C ILE A 2 -10.49 -29.03 24.73
N PHE A 3 -10.47 -30.00 23.80
CA PHE A 3 -10.46 -29.75 22.35
C PHE A 3 -11.81 -29.36 21.74
N GLU A 4 -12.92 -29.49 22.46
CA GLU A 4 -14.27 -29.29 21.89
C GLU A 4 -14.74 -27.83 21.92
N LYS A 5 -14.04 -26.93 22.63
CA LYS A 5 -14.48 -25.54 22.82
C LYS A 5 -13.77 -24.51 21.92
N LEU A 6 -13.03 -24.96 20.90
CA LEU A 6 -12.32 -24.09 19.96
C LEU A 6 -13.03 -23.90 18.61
N GLU A 7 -14.18 -24.54 18.38
CA GLU A 7 -14.92 -24.45 17.11
C GLU A 7 -15.83 -23.21 16.98
N GLY A 8 -15.81 -22.30 17.96
CA GLY A 8 -16.73 -21.17 18.05
C GLY A 8 -16.10 -19.78 17.93
N LEU A 9 -14.98 -19.61 17.23
CA LEU A 9 -14.41 -18.28 17.00
C LEU A 9 -15.03 -17.63 15.75
N PRO A 10 -15.42 -16.33 15.82
CA PRO A 10 -16.01 -15.62 14.70
C PRO A 10 -15.07 -15.69 13.50
N GLN A 11 -15.62 -16.18 12.39
CA GLN A 11 -14.97 -16.33 11.10
C GLN A 11 -14.77 -14.95 10.47
N ASP A 12 -13.89 -14.15 11.06
CA ASP A 12 -13.57 -12.83 10.56
C ASP A 12 -12.76 -12.98 9.26
N ARG A 13 -13.37 -12.58 8.15
CA ARG A 13 -12.91 -12.83 6.76
C ARG A 13 -11.54 -12.25 6.43
N SER A 14 -10.90 -11.53 7.36
CA SER A 14 -9.56 -10.94 7.23
C SER A 14 -8.42 -11.90 7.62
N LEU A 15 -8.69 -12.90 8.47
CA LEU A 15 -7.66 -13.81 9.00
C LEU A 15 -7.69 -15.15 8.26
N LYS A 16 -7.34 -15.17 6.97
CA LYS A 16 -6.96 -16.43 6.31
C LYS A 16 -5.61 -16.90 6.84
N ALA A 17 -5.55 -17.37 8.09
CA ALA A 17 -4.38 -18.07 8.57
C ALA A 17 -4.17 -19.31 7.69
N GLN A 18 -3.02 -19.40 7.03
CA GLN A 18 -2.70 -20.57 6.23
C GLN A 18 -2.74 -21.82 7.13
N PRO A 19 -3.16 -22.98 6.60
CA PRO A 19 -3.20 -24.23 7.38
C PRO A 19 -1.84 -24.60 8.00
N SER A 20 -0.74 -24.11 7.41
CA SER A 20 0.62 -24.23 7.94
C SER A 20 0.84 -23.51 9.27
N LEU A 21 0.31 -22.29 9.44
CA LEU A 21 0.40 -21.51 10.68
C LEU A 21 -0.44 -22.13 11.80
N VAL A 22 -1.64 -22.63 11.47
CA VAL A 22 -2.51 -23.32 12.43
C VAL A 22 -1.83 -24.58 12.96
N ARG A 23 -1.11 -25.32 12.10
CA ARG A 23 -0.33 -26.49 12.52
C ARG A 23 0.80 -26.11 13.46
N ARG A 24 1.59 -25.08 13.13
CA ARG A 24 2.68 -24.60 13.98
C ARG A 24 2.17 -24.08 15.33
N TRP A 25 1.00 -23.45 15.35
CA TRP A 25 0.34 -23.04 16.60
C TRP A 25 -0.02 -24.25 17.47
N LYS A 26 -0.58 -25.31 16.88
CA LYS A 26 -0.88 -26.56 17.60
C LYS A 26 0.38 -27.24 18.14
N GLU A 27 1.46 -27.25 17.36
CA GLU A 27 2.77 -27.78 17.78
C GLU A 27 3.36 -26.97 18.95
N LEU A 28 3.23 -25.64 18.91
CA LEU A 28 3.61 -24.76 20.01
C LEU A 28 2.78 -25.02 21.28
N LEU A 29 1.46 -25.22 21.15
CA LEU A 29 0.61 -25.51 22.31
C LEU A 29 0.93 -26.87 22.96
N ALA A 30 1.53 -27.81 22.23
CA ALA A 30 1.96 -29.09 22.79
C ALA A 30 3.17 -28.95 23.72
N ASP A 31 4.04 -27.96 23.48
CA ASP A 31 5.22 -27.65 24.30
C ASP A 31 5.33 -26.13 24.51
N TYR A 32 4.41 -25.60 25.31
CA TYR A 32 4.22 -24.16 25.52
C TYR A 32 5.38 -23.48 26.27
N THR A 33 6.22 -24.23 26.99
CA THR A 33 7.34 -23.62 27.74
C THR A 33 8.56 -23.40 26.83
N ASN A 34 8.55 -23.96 25.62
CA ASN A 34 9.68 -23.93 24.72
C ASN A 34 9.72 -22.65 23.88
N GLU A 35 10.57 -21.71 24.31
CA GLU A 35 10.76 -20.42 23.64
C GLU A 35 11.18 -20.53 22.16
N ALA A 36 11.86 -21.61 21.78
CA ALA A 36 12.25 -21.82 20.38
C ALA A 36 11.03 -22.03 19.47
N LEU A 37 9.97 -22.71 19.96
CA LEU A 37 8.73 -22.89 19.22
C LEU A 37 7.96 -21.58 19.06
N HIS A 38 7.93 -20.75 20.11
CA HIS A 38 7.39 -19.39 20.03
C HIS A 38 8.09 -18.55 18.96
N GLN A 39 9.42 -18.60 18.94
CA GLN A 39 10.20 -17.86 17.96
C GLN A 39 9.96 -18.37 16.54
N ASN A 40 9.91 -19.69 16.35
CA ASN A 40 9.64 -20.31 15.06
C ASN A 40 8.25 -19.96 14.53
N PHE A 41 7.24 -19.90 15.40
CA PHE A 41 5.90 -19.45 15.05
C PHE A 41 5.88 -17.97 14.66
N LEU A 42 6.51 -17.10 15.44
CA LEU A 42 6.59 -15.66 15.12
C LEU A 42 7.32 -15.38 13.80
N ASN A 43 8.42 -16.10 13.53
CA ASN A 43 9.13 -16.00 12.26
C ASN A 43 8.22 -16.40 11.08
N ALA A 44 7.46 -17.49 11.22
CA ALA A 44 6.50 -17.93 10.22
C ALA A 44 5.40 -16.90 9.96
N CYS A 45 4.87 -16.29 11.03
CA CYS A 45 3.87 -15.24 10.93
C CYS A 45 4.44 -13.99 10.25
N ARG A 46 5.71 -13.65 10.50
CA ARG A 46 6.38 -12.53 9.83
C ARG A 46 6.58 -12.80 8.33
N GLU A 47 7.02 -13.99 7.97
CA GLU A 47 7.24 -14.39 6.56
C GLU A 47 5.95 -14.36 5.73
N GLN A 48 4.80 -14.61 6.38
CA GLN A 48 3.49 -14.66 5.71
C GLN A 48 2.65 -13.39 5.93
N ASP A 49 3.23 -12.32 6.49
CA ASP A 49 2.54 -11.08 6.86
C ASP A 49 1.28 -11.30 7.72
N ALA A 50 1.34 -12.31 8.60
CA ALA A 50 0.24 -12.80 9.43
C ALA A 50 0.51 -12.56 10.93
N LEU A 51 1.20 -11.47 11.28
CA LEU A 51 1.49 -11.10 12.69
C LEU A 51 0.22 -10.80 13.48
N GLU A 52 -0.82 -10.29 12.82
CA GLU A 52 -2.14 -10.08 13.41
C GLU A 52 -2.78 -11.37 13.90
N TYR A 53 -2.57 -12.48 13.18
CA TYR A 53 -3.03 -13.79 13.62
C TYR A 53 -2.36 -14.21 14.93
N ALA A 54 -1.02 -14.07 15.02
CA ALA A 54 -0.30 -14.36 16.26
C ALA A 54 -0.80 -13.49 17.43
N ARG A 55 -1.02 -12.19 17.19
CA ARG A 55 -1.50 -11.24 18.20
C ARG A 55 -2.84 -11.68 18.80
N VAL A 56 -3.79 -12.09 17.96
CA VAL A 56 -5.10 -12.58 18.41
C VAL A 56 -4.94 -13.86 19.25
N GLN A 57 -4.16 -14.82 18.76
CA GLN A 57 -3.96 -16.10 19.45
C GLN A 57 -3.35 -15.94 20.86
N TYR A 58 -2.31 -15.12 21.01
CA TYR A 58 -1.73 -14.86 22.33
C TYR A 58 -2.65 -14.03 23.24
N LYS A 59 -3.45 -13.11 22.68
CA LYS A 59 -4.44 -12.35 23.45
C LYS A 59 -5.56 -13.25 23.97
N ASP A 60 -6.01 -14.20 23.17
CA ASP A 60 -7.01 -15.19 23.57
C ASP A 60 -6.44 -16.12 24.64
N LEU A 61 -5.19 -16.56 24.49
CA LEU A 61 -4.50 -17.41 25.48
C LEU A 61 -4.36 -16.69 26.83
N LYS A 62 -3.95 -15.40 26.81
CA LYS A 62 -3.92 -14.55 28.00
C LYS A 62 -5.28 -14.41 28.66
N ARG A 63 -6.35 -14.24 27.86
CA ARG A 63 -7.72 -14.12 28.38
C ARG A 63 -8.21 -15.41 29.06
N LEU A 64 -7.81 -16.57 28.52
CA LEU A 64 -8.21 -17.88 29.05
C LEU A 64 -7.42 -18.27 30.31
N GLN A 65 -6.14 -17.91 30.40
CA GLN A 65 -5.28 -18.29 31.53
C GLN A 65 -5.10 -17.18 32.59
N GLY A 66 -5.57 -15.95 32.33
CA GLY A 66 -5.67 -14.85 33.29
C GLY A 66 -4.34 -14.16 33.63
N HIS A 67 -3.27 -14.92 33.84
CA HIS A 67 -1.90 -14.45 34.10
C HIS A 67 -0.89 -15.42 33.49
N ASP A 68 -0.60 -15.22 32.21
CA ASP A 68 0.47 -15.94 31.53
C ASP A 68 1.56 -14.97 31.08
N GLU A 69 2.71 -15.05 31.78
CA GLU A 69 3.88 -14.23 31.49
C GLU A 69 4.47 -14.51 30.11
N ILE A 70 4.32 -15.73 29.58
CA ILE A 70 4.84 -16.10 28.27
C ILE A 70 4.03 -15.40 27.18
N ALA A 71 2.70 -15.43 27.27
CA ALA A 71 1.83 -14.71 26.35
C ALA A 71 2.11 -13.21 26.38
N ASP A 72 2.34 -12.62 27.55
CA ASP A 72 2.66 -11.20 27.67
C ASP A 72 4.01 -10.84 27.04
N ARG A 73 5.06 -11.64 27.29
CA ARG A 73 6.35 -11.46 26.62
C ARG A 73 6.21 -11.54 25.09
N MET A 74 5.42 -12.48 24.58
CA MET A 74 5.23 -12.66 23.14
C MET A 74 4.39 -11.54 22.51
N LEU A 75 3.36 -11.04 23.20
CA LEU A 75 2.59 -9.88 22.76
C LEU A 75 3.47 -8.62 22.66
N HIS A 76 4.32 -8.37 23.65
CA HIS A 76 5.29 -7.28 23.59
C HIS A 76 6.24 -7.41 22.38
N ARG A 77 6.71 -8.63 22.11
CA ARG A 77 7.57 -8.91 20.97
C ARG A 77 6.88 -8.68 19.63
N ILE A 78 5.61 -9.06 19.50
CA ILE A 78 4.81 -8.80 18.29
C ILE A 78 4.65 -7.30 18.05
N SER A 79 4.33 -6.53 19.10
CA SER A 79 4.20 -5.07 19.00
C SER A 79 5.51 -4.43 18.52
N ALA A 80 6.65 -4.80 19.10
CA ALA A 80 7.96 -4.31 18.67
C ALA A 80 8.27 -4.61 17.19
N ILE A 81 7.93 -5.81 16.71
CA ILE A 81 8.12 -6.18 15.29
C ILE A 81 7.22 -5.32 14.38
N SER A 82 5.97 -5.08 14.79
CA SER A 82 5.00 -4.30 14.00
C SER A 82 5.39 -2.82 13.88
N GLU A 83 5.97 -2.22 14.92
CA GLU A 83 6.44 -0.84 14.93
C GLU A 83 7.63 -0.61 13.98
N VAL A 84 8.57 -1.56 13.95
CA VAL A 84 9.71 -1.53 13.03
C VAL A 84 9.24 -1.68 11.57
N ALA A 85 8.26 -2.54 11.31
CA ALA A 85 7.68 -2.69 9.98
C ALA A 85 7.03 -1.38 9.50
N GLN A 86 6.27 -0.69 10.36
CA GLN A 86 5.64 0.59 10.02
C GLN A 86 6.67 1.71 9.78
N THR A 87 7.74 1.75 10.58
CA THR A 87 8.80 2.76 10.42
C THR A 87 9.55 2.57 9.10
N THR A 88 9.74 1.33 8.67
CA THR A 88 10.37 1.01 7.37
C THR A 88 9.49 1.45 6.20
N VAL A 89 8.17 1.28 6.28
CA VAL A 89 7.22 1.74 5.23
C VAL A 89 7.17 3.28 5.15
N LEU A 90 7.25 3.97 6.28
CA LEU A 90 7.31 5.44 6.31
C LEU A 90 8.65 5.97 5.78
N ALA A 91 9.77 5.28 6.05
CA ALA A 91 11.08 5.63 5.51
C ALA A 91 11.19 5.42 3.99
N GLN A 92 10.44 4.46 3.43
CA GLN A 92 10.32 4.27 1.97
C GLN A 92 9.44 5.31 1.27
N SER A 93 8.75 6.18 2.03
CA SER A 93 7.96 7.28 1.50
C SER A 93 8.79 8.56 1.28
N ALA A 94 10.12 8.46 1.27
CA ALA A 94 10.94 9.56 0.78
C ALA A 94 10.63 9.76 -0.72
N PRO A 95 10.25 10.98 -1.16
CA PRO A 95 10.04 11.24 -2.57
C PRO A 95 11.36 10.98 -3.29
N GLU A 96 11.39 9.94 -4.12
CA GLU A 96 12.53 9.71 -5.02
C GLU A 96 12.80 11.02 -5.78
N PRO A 97 14.04 11.52 -5.79
CA PRO A 97 14.37 12.70 -6.57
C PRO A 97 14.09 12.36 -8.04
N LEU A 98 13.01 12.93 -8.57
CA LEU A 98 12.57 12.72 -9.96
C LEU A 98 13.79 12.83 -10.86
N SER A 99 14.10 11.74 -11.56
CA SER A 99 15.27 11.67 -12.42
C SER A 99 15.18 12.80 -13.45
N ARG A 100 16.29 13.50 -13.71
CA ARG A 100 16.34 14.61 -14.68
C ARG A 100 15.71 14.21 -16.02
N TRP A 101 15.87 12.95 -16.40
CA TRP A 101 15.29 12.34 -17.60
C TRP A 101 13.76 12.29 -17.58
N GLU A 102 13.15 11.95 -16.43
CA GLU A 102 11.70 11.87 -16.28
C GLU A 102 11.06 13.25 -16.27
N LEU A 103 11.73 14.22 -15.65
CA LEU A 103 11.35 15.63 -15.74
C LEU A 103 11.41 16.13 -17.19
N SER A 104 12.50 15.87 -17.92
CA SER A 104 12.61 16.23 -19.34
C SER A 104 11.52 15.57 -20.19
N ARG A 105 11.21 14.29 -19.95
CA ARG A 105 10.14 13.58 -20.65
C ARG A 105 8.76 14.22 -20.37
N ARG A 106 8.46 14.53 -19.11
CA ARG A 106 7.19 15.22 -18.75
C ARG A 106 7.11 16.59 -19.40
N VAL A 107 8.18 17.38 -19.33
CA VAL A 107 8.24 18.72 -19.95
C VAL A 107 8.01 18.64 -21.45
N LEU A 108 8.64 17.69 -22.16
CA LEU A 108 8.44 17.51 -23.60
C LEU A 108 6.99 17.15 -23.96
N ILE A 109 6.29 16.39 -23.12
CA ILE A 109 4.87 16.05 -23.33
C ILE A 109 3.97 17.27 -23.15
N PHE A 110 4.24 18.13 -22.16
CA PHE A 110 3.41 19.31 -21.88
C PHE A 110 3.75 20.54 -22.73
N LEU A 111 4.97 20.61 -23.28
CA LEU A 111 5.45 21.73 -24.07
C LEU A 111 4.49 22.14 -25.21
N PRO A 112 4.00 21.24 -26.08
CA PRO A 112 3.16 21.68 -27.20
C PRO A 112 1.77 22.14 -26.75
N TYR A 113 1.27 21.67 -25.61
CA TYR A 113 0.03 22.19 -25.01
C TYR A 113 0.21 23.62 -24.50
N LEU A 114 1.33 23.90 -23.82
CA LEU A 114 1.65 25.25 -23.36
C LEU A 114 1.83 26.23 -24.53
N VAL A 115 2.52 25.79 -25.59
CA VAL A 115 2.68 26.57 -26.82
C VAL A 115 1.34 26.84 -27.49
N GLY A 116 0.48 25.82 -27.62
CA GLY A 116 -0.85 25.96 -28.21
C GLY A 116 -1.74 26.93 -27.44
N ILE A 117 -1.79 26.82 -26.10
CA ILE A 117 -2.55 27.73 -25.23
C ILE A 117 -1.99 29.16 -25.34
N GLY A 118 -0.67 29.32 -25.32
CA GLY A 118 -0.01 30.62 -25.46
C GLY A 118 -0.36 31.31 -26.78
N LEU A 119 -0.36 30.56 -27.89
CA LEU A 119 -0.76 31.08 -29.21
C LEU A 119 -2.21 31.55 -29.26
N VAL A 120 -3.13 30.82 -28.61
CA VAL A 120 -4.55 31.20 -28.54
C VAL A 120 -4.73 32.48 -27.72
N ILE A 121 -4.11 32.56 -26.55
CA ILE A 121 -4.19 33.75 -25.68
C ILE A 121 -3.59 34.96 -26.38
N TRP A 122 -2.42 34.79 -27.02
CA TRP A 122 -1.76 35.87 -27.76
C TRP A 122 -2.61 36.34 -28.95
N GLY A 123 -3.12 35.41 -29.76
CA GLY A 123 -3.98 35.71 -30.90
C GLY A 123 -5.30 36.38 -30.51
N ALA A 124 -5.83 36.06 -29.32
CA ALA A 124 -7.03 36.70 -28.79
C ALA A 124 -6.77 38.13 -28.30
N SER A 125 -5.58 38.42 -27.77
CA SER A 125 -5.21 39.75 -27.26
C SER A 125 -4.98 40.78 -28.37
N ARG A 126 -4.53 40.35 -29.57
CA ARG A 126 -4.28 41.25 -30.71
C ARG A 126 -5.23 40.96 -31.87
N MET A 127 -6.17 41.88 -32.14
CA MET A 127 -7.13 41.77 -33.25
C MET A 127 -6.49 41.52 -34.62
N GLY A 128 -5.27 42.00 -34.87
CA GLY A 128 -4.54 41.79 -36.13
C GLY A 128 -3.93 40.39 -36.31
N GLN A 129 -3.97 39.52 -35.30
CA GLN A 129 -3.30 38.20 -35.31
C GLN A 129 -4.26 37.04 -35.05
N ARG A 130 -5.53 37.16 -35.47
CA ARG A 130 -6.54 36.09 -35.33
C ARG A 130 -6.13 34.76 -35.96
N ASN A 131 -5.27 34.78 -36.99
CA ASN A 131 -4.73 33.57 -37.61
C ASN A 131 -3.95 32.69 -36.61
N MET A 132 -3.38 33.28 -35.54
CA MET A 132 -2.65 32.53 -34.52
C MET A 132 -3.57 31.69 -33.61
N ILE A 133 -4.85 32.07 -33.50
CA ILE A 133 -5.84 31.27 -32.76
C ILE A 133 -6.04 29.93 -33.47
N GLY A 134 -6.22 29.94 -34.79
CA GLY A 134 -6.34 28.73 -35.60
C GLY A 134 -5.09 27.85 -35.52
N ALA A 135 -3.91 28.47 -35.59
CA ALA A 135 -2.64 27.75 -35.42
C ALA A 135 -2.52 27.10 -34.02
N GLY A 136 -2.87 27.83 -32.96
CA GLY A 136 -2.85 27.30 -31.59
C GLY A 136 -3.81 26.12 -31.40
N ILE A 137 -5.04 26.22 -31.92
CA ILE A 137 -6.03 25.12 -31.88
C ILE A 137 -5.51 23.90 -32.65
N ALA A 138 -4.94 24.10 -33.84
CA ALA A 138 -4.38 23.01 -34.64
C ALA A 138 -3.25 22.28 -33.89
N VAL A 139 -2.35 23.02 -33.23
CA VAL A 139 -1.28 22.43 -32.39
C VAL A 139 -1.85 21.62 -31.23
N LEU A 140 -2.89 22.12 -30.55
CA LEU A 140 -3.55 21.39 -29.46
C LEU A 140 -4.19 20.08 -29.92
N LEU A 141 -4.90 20.12 -31.06
CA LEU A 141 -5.53 18.92 -31.63
C LEU A 141 -4.50 17.90 -32.11
N LEU A 142 -3.44 18.35 -32.79
CA LEU A 142 -2.34 17.49 -33.20
C LEU A 142 -1.64 16.85 -31.99
N SER A 143 -1.38 17.63 -30.94
CA SER A 143 -0.76 17.13 -29.71
C SER A 143 -1.64 16.10 -29.01
N TYR A 144 -2.96 16.34 -28.97
CA TYR A 144 -3.92 15.38 -28.44
C TYR A 144 -3.96 14.06 -29.24
N GLY A 145 -3.84 14.14 -30.57
CA GLY A 145 -3.83 12.97 -31.45
C GLY A 145 -2.51 12.18 -31.43
N LEU A 146 -1.36 12.85 -31.34
CA LEU A 146 -0.04 12.21 -31.45
C LEU A 146 0.47 11.59 -30.13
N LEU A 147 -0.02 12.02 -28.98
CA LEU A 147 0.49 11.60 -27.66
C LEU A 147 -0.54 10.74 -26.91
N PRO A 148 -0.65 9.43 -27.22
CA PRO A 148 -1.53 8.51 -26.48
C PRO A 148 -1.12 8.38 -25.00
N GLU A 149 0.16 8.61 -24.70
CA GLU A 149 0.74 8.63 -23.34
C GLU A 149 0.14 9.76 -22.47
N ALA A 150 -0.07 10.95 -23.04
CA ALA A 150 -0.70 12.06 -22.33
C ALA A 150 -2.14 11.71 -21.92
N ARG A 151 -2.86 10.99 -22.79
CA ARG A 151 -4.21 10.50 -22.53
C ARG A 151 -4.25 9.55 -21.33
N GLN A 152 -3.29 8.62 -21.23
CA GLN A 152 -3.22 7.68 -20.10
C GLN A 152 -2.93 8.38 -18.77
N LEU A 153 -2.04 9.37 -18.76
CA LEU A 153 -1.75 10.17 -17.56
C LEU A 153 -2.97 10.99 -17.12
N THR A 154 -3.68 11.65 -18.04
CA THR A 154 -4.92 12.35 -17.69
C THR A 154 -5.97 11.41 -17.09
N ILE A 155 -6.12 10.18 -17.62
CA ILE A 155 -7.05 9.19 -17.08
C ILE A 155 -6.63 8.71 -15.68
N GLN A 156 -5.32 8.55 -15.42
CA GLN A 156 -4.84 8.23 -14.07
C GLN A 156 -5.15 9.34 -13.07
N PHE A 157 -4.92 10.61 -13.43
CA PHE A 157 -5.25 11.75 -12.56
C PHE A 157 -6.77 11.92 -12.36
N LEU A 158 -7.58 11.56 -13.35
CA LEU A 158 -9.04 11.58 -13.27
C LEU A 158 -9.66 10.40 -12.52
N LYS A 159 -8.88 9.38 -12.14
CA LYS A 159 -9.38 8.27 -11.31
C LYS A 159 -9.45 8.74 -9.85
N PRO A 160 -10.64 9.02 -9.30
CA PRO A 160 -10.74 9.42 -7.90
C PRO A 160 -10.22 8.28 -7.03
N LYS A 161 -9.27 8.61 -6.15
CA LYS A 161 -8.77 7.70 -5.11
C LYS A 161 -9.98 7.32 -4.24
N ARG A 162 -10.62 6.18 -4.53
CA ARG A 162 -11.70 5.63 -3.71
C ARG A 162 -11.12 5.47 -2.31
N LYS A 163 -11.53 6.35 -1.39
CA LYS A 163 -11.33 6.15 0.04
C LYS A 163 -12.12 4.88 0.39
N SER A 164 -11.39 3.80 0.65
CA SER A 164 -11.97 2.64 1.33
C SER A 164 -12.33 3.11 2.72
N SER A 165 -13.64 3.18 2.99
CA SER A 165 -14.18 3.33 4.34
C SER A 165 -14.06 2.02 5.11
#